data_AF-A0A0H5QRN1-F1
#
_entry.id   AF-A0A0H5QRN1-F1
#
_cell.length_a   1.000
_cell.length_b   1.000
_cell.length_c   1.000
_cell.angle_alpha   90.00
_cell.angle_beta   90.00
_cell.angle_gamma   90.00
#
_symmetry.space_group_name_H-M   'P 1'
#
loop_
_entity.id
_entity.type
_entity.pdbx_description
1 polymer ?
#
loop_
_entity_poly.entity_id
_entity_poly.type
_entity_poly.pdbx_seq_one_letter_code
_entity_poly.pdbx_strand_id
1 'polypeptide(L)'
;QTALVCQVCASNTVANADGTACRCATGFSRATATQPCSDCTTQGMSSNRDGTRCMSCDSATSSSLNIFSRQCSCPSGFALVEASGTGVPLPSKQCQACPTGMLASLSDPYTCVVCPHPSMTVDSTGTCQCGSGYTQAGQTCVSTVQQTAIVSTYPLGLATIRQFRDVSPYDGAPVSSTIRQLSAVINDLFLWAVADCKYENDGRACQALLNLCVLDQYDPSTAPCAALAAIQASITLTVHDFGDWRAGLPLTAFSDTR
;
A
#
# COMPACT_ATOMS: atom_id res chain seq x y z
N GLN A 1 28.64 19.73 -25.83
CA GLN A 1 27.66 19.11 -24.92
C GLN A 1 28.35 17.92 -24.27
N THR A 2 28.57 17.96 -22.96
CA THR A 2 29.08 16.83 -22.19
C THR A 2 27.91 15.90 -21.88
N ALA A 3 27.96 14.67 -22.38
CA ALA A 3 26.96 13.65 -22.07
C ALA A 3 27.19 13.10 -20.65
N LEU A 4 26.12 12.94 -19.88
CA LEU A 4 26.16 12.21 -18.61
C LEU A 4 26.33 10.71 -18.89
N VAL A 5 27.19 10.04 -18.13
CA VAL A 5 27.45 8.59 -18.26
C VAL A 5 27.08 7.91 -16.94
N CYS A 6 26.26 6.86 -17.02
CA CYS A 6 25.93 6.04 -15.86
C CYS A 6 27.18 5.27 -15.40
N GLN A 7 27.53 5.42 -14.12
CA GLN A 7 28.59 4.64 -13.48
C GLN A 7 28.04 3.91 -12.27
N VAL A 8 28.60 2.72 -12.02
CA VAL A 8 28.27 1.95 -10.82
C VAL A 8 28.96 2.60 -9.62
N CYS A 9 28.20 2.82 -8.56
CA CYS A 9 28.76 3.32 -7.31
C CYS A 9 29.76 2.33 -6.71
N ALA A 10 30.87 2.85 -6.17
CA ALA A 10 31.90 2.05 -5.53
C ALA A 10 31.35 1.29 -4.30
N SER A 11 32.13 0.34 -3.77
CA SER A 11 31.74 -0.42 -2.58
C SER A 11 31.32 0.50 -1.41
N ASN A 12 30.27 0.11 -0.70
CA ASN A 12 29.68 0.86 0.42
C ASN A 12 29.11 2.23 0.04
N THR A 13 28.87 2.47 -1.25
CA THR A 13 28.15 3.66 -1.74
C THR A 13 26.90 3.26 -2.53
N VAL A 14 25.92 4.14 -2.53
CA VAL A 14 24.65 4.04 -3.26
C VAL A 14 24.42 5.32 -4.04
N ALA A 15 23.65 5.25 -5.13
CA ALA A 15 23.24 6.45 -5.84
C ALA A 15 22.45 7.38 -4.90
N ASN A 16 22.63 8.68 -5.06
CA ASN A 16 21.77 9.68 -4.46
C ASN A 16 20.37 9.64 -5.11
N ALA A 17 19.40 10.34 -4.51
CA ALA A 17 17.99 10.27 -4.91
C ALA A 17 17.75 10.75 -6.36
N ASP A 18 18.57 11.67 -6.85
CA ASP A 18 18.56 12.22 -8.20
C ASP A 18 19.44 11.42 -9.19
N GLY A 19 20.16 10.40 -8.72
CA GLY A 19 20.98 9.51 -9.56
C GLY A 19 22.21 10.18 -10.19
N THR A 20 22.58 11.39 -9.75
CA THR A 20 23.68 12.19 -10.32
C THR A 20 25.03 11.94 -9.64
N ALA A 21 25.04 11.35 -8.45
CA ALA A 21 26.25 11.09 -7.68
C ALA A 21 26.10 9.89 -6.74
N CYS A 22 27.22 9.40 -6.20
CA CYS A 22 27.22 8.37 -5.19
C CYS A 22 27.39 8.97 -3.79
N ARG A 23 26.65 8.46 -2.81
CA ARG A 23 26.78 8.75 -1.38
C ARG A 23 27.08 7.47 -0.60
N CYS A 24 27.58 7.58 0.62
CA CYS A 24 27.78 6.40 1.46
C CYS A 24 26.44 5.69 1.74
N ALA A 25 26.45 4.36 1.72
CA ALA A 25 25.30 3.55 2.10
C ALA A 25 24.99 3.70 3.60
N THR A 26 23.77 3.34 4.01
CA THR A 26 23.38 3.33 5.43
C THR A 26 24.39 2.55 6.28
N GLY A 27 24.82 3.15 7.38
CA GLY A 27 25.87 2.61 8.25
C GLY A 27 27.27 3.06 7.89
N PHE A 28 27.46 3.79 6.79
CA PHE A 28 28.75 4.30 6.38
C PHE A 28 28.76 5.82 6.20
N SER A 29 29.90 6.46 6.46
CA SER A 29 30.05 7.90 6.23
C SER A 29 31.43 8.30 5.71
N ARG A 30 31.50 9.48 5.09
CA ARG A 30 32.75 10.14 4.69
C ARG A 30 32.62 11.65 4.83
N ALA A 31 33.64 12.31 5.36
CA ALA A 31 33.62 13.77 5.51
C ALA A 31 33.75 14.49 4.15
N THR A 32 34.42 13.87 3.17
CA THR A 32 34.67 14.45 1.84
C THR A 32 34.47 13.41 0.75
N ALA A 33 34.09 13.86 -0.46
CA ALA A 33 33.83 12.96 -1.59
C ALA A 33 35.06 12.15 -2.06
N THR A 34 36.27 12.63 -1.74
CA THR A 34 37.54 11.97 -2.07
C THR A 34 37.92 10.87 -1.09
N GLN A 35 37.30 10.81 0.09
CA GLN A 35 37.56 9.77 1.08
C GLN A 35 36.71 8.52 0.85
N PRO A 36 37.24 7.33 1.18
CA PRO A 36 36.44 6.12 1.22
C PRO A 36 35.39 6.20 2.35
N CYS A 37 34.25 5.55 2.15
CA CYS A 37 33.22 5.44 3.17
C CYS A 37 33.69 4.54 4.33
N SER A 38 33.70 5.09 5.54
CA SER A 38 34.04 4.39 6.78
C SER A 38 32.80 3.80 7.46
N ASP A 39 32.92 2.61 8.06
CA ASP A 39 31.82 1.92 8.74
C ASP A 39 31.57 2.51 10.14
N CYS A 40 30.43 3.16 10.33
CA CYS A 40 30.02 3.77 11.59
C CYS A 40 29.70 2.74 12.68
N THR A 41 29.30 1.52 12.29
CA THR A 41 28.85 0.50 13.25
C THR A 41 30.01 -0.05 14.08
N THR A 42 31.24 0.06 13.58
CA THR A 42 32.47 -0.29 14.32
C THR A 42 32.67 0.54 15.58
N GLN A 43 32.06 1.72 15.65
CA GLN A 43 32.09 2.63 16.80
C GLN A 43 30.79 2.59 17.60
N GLY A 44 29.87 1.67 17.31
CA GLY A 44 28.52 1.66 17.90
C GLY A 44 27.67 2.84 17.43
N MET A 45 27.94 3.39 16.24
CA MET A 45 27.24 4.56 15.68
C MET A 45 26.51 4.21 14.38
N SER A 46 25.68 5.13 13.91
CA SER A 46 24.98 5.07 12.63
C SER A 46 25.32 6.29 11.78
N SER A 47 25.40 6.14 10.46
CA SER A 47 25.59 7.26 9.54
C SER A 47 24.40 8.21 9.55
N ASN A 48 24.62 9.52 9.45
CA ASN A 48 23.52 10.45 9.20
C ASN A 48 22.92 10.29 7.79
N ARG A 49 21.78 10.92 7.50
CA ARG A 49 21.01 10.68 6.25
C ARG A 49 21.77 11.06 4.97
N ASP A 50 22.63 12.06 5.03
CA ASP A 50 23.47 12.48 3.89
C ASP A 50 24.76 11.65 3.75
N GLY A 51 25.08 10.81 4.74
CA GLY A 51 26.27 9.96 4.75
C GLY A 51 27.57 10.73 4.97
N THR A 52 27.53 11.93 5.55
CA THR A 52 28.72 12.76 5.78
C THR A 52 29.40 12.52 7.12
N ARG A 53 28.69 11.98 8.11
CA ARG A 53 29.24 11.71 9.45
C ARG A 53 28.57 10.54 10.17
N CYS A 54 29.29 9.95 11.12
CA CYS A 54 28.73 9.00 12.07
C CYS A 54 28.11 9.76 13.26
N MET A 55 26.96 9.28 13.72
CA MET A 55 26.21 9.82 14.86
C MET A 55 25.85 8.69 15.82
N SER A 56 25.99 8.93 17.12
CA SER A 56 25.52 8.01 18.16
C SER A 56 23.99 7.96 18.20
N CYS A 57 23.43 6.85 18.69
CA CYS A 57 22.01 6.77 19.01
C CYS A 57 21.80 7.26 20.45
N ASP A 58 20.89 8.22 20.64
CA ASP A 58 20.61 8.80 21.94
C ASP A 58 19.70 7.92 22.79
N SER A 59 20.30 7.18 23.72
CA SER A 59 19.58 6.29 24.64
C SER A 59 18.62 7.03 25.57
N ALA A 60 18.82 8.33 25.82
CA ALA A 60 17.88 9.13 26.63
C ALA A 60 16.53 9.30 25.93
N THR A 61 16.50 9.21 24.61
CA THR A 61 15.27 9.22 23.79
C THR A 61 14.80 7.81 23.40
N SER A 62 15.38 6.75 24.01
CA SER A 62 15.17 5.35 23.60
C SER A 62 15.60 5.03 22.16
N SER A 63 16.50 5.83 21.58
CA SER A 63 17.14 5.50 20.31
C SER A 63 18.21 4.44 20.52
N SER A 64 18.21 3.38 19.71
CA SER A 64 19.16 2.28 19.82
C SER A 64 19.71 1.86 18.46
N LEU A 65 20.98 1.45 18.40
CA LEU A 65 21.58 0.99 17.15
C LEU A 65 21.06 -0.41 16.82
N ASN A 66 20.40 -0.55 15.67
CA ASN A 66 20.13 -1.85 15.09
C ASN A 66 21.28 -2.23 14.15
N ILE A 67 22.06 -3.24 14.55
CA ILE A 67 23.26 -3.67 13.83
C ILE A 67 22.95 -4.31 12.46
N PHE A 68 21.74 -4.86 12.28
CA PHE A 68 21.34 -5.48 11.01
C PHE A 68 20.95 -4.43 9.98
N SER A 69 20.20 -3.40 10.38
CA SER A 69 19.87 -2.26 9.51
C SER A 69 20.99 -1.20 9.46
N ARG A 70 22.00 -1.34 10.32
CA ARG A 70 23.12 -0.39 10.50
C ARG A 70 22.67 1.03 10.79
N GLN A 71 21.51 1.16 11.45
CA GLN A 71 20.78 2.40 11.63
C GLN A 71 20.22 2.48 13.04
N CYS A 72 20.15 3.69 13.62
CA CYS A 72 19.42 3.87 14.87
C CYS A 72 17.91 3.65 14.65
N SER A 73 17.28 2.89 15.53
CA SER A 73 15.83 2.63 15.55
C SER A 73 15.17 3.33 16.72
N CYS A 74 13.90 3.68 16.53
CA CYS A 74 13.03 4.25 17.54
C CYS A 74 11.89 3.28 17.90
N PRO A 75 11.32 3.39 19.11
CA PRO A 75 10.09 2.69 19.47
C PRO A 75 8.91 3.07 18.57
N SER A 76 7.86 2.25 18.58
CA SER A 76 6.61 2.54 17.86
C SER A 76 6.05 3.91 18.23
N GLY A 77 5.63 4.68 17.22
CA GLY A 77 5.11 6.04 17.39
C GLY A 77 6.17 7.15 17.42
N PHE A 78 7.46 6.82 17.25
CA PHE A 78 8.55 7.79 17.23
C PHE A 78 9.33 7.73 15.90
N ALA A 79 9.61 8.90 15.33
CA ALA A 79 10.49 9.04 14.19
C ALA A 79 11.89 9.47 14.65
N LEU A 80 12.90 9.05 13.88
CA LEU A 80 14.28 9.43 14.09
C LEU A 80 14.52 10.85 13.59
N VAL A 81 15.25 11.64 14.36
CA VAL A 81 15.66 13.01 13.99
C VAL A 81 17.16 13.20 14.17
N GLU A 82 17.74 13.97 13.25
CA GLU A 82 19.19 14.30 13.20
C GLU A 82 19.45 15.80 13.25
N ALA A 83 18.38 16.60 13.22
CA ALA A 83 18.41 18.04 13.27
C ALA A 83 17.23 18.53 14.12
N SER A 84 17.39 19.70 14.73
CA SER A 84 16.32 20.39 15.43
C SER A 84 15.20 20.82 14.45
N GLY A 85 14.06 21.25 14.99
CA GLY A 85 13.00 21.87 14.18
C GLY A 85 13.42 23.13 13.42
N THR A 86 14.57 23.72 13.75
CA THR A 86 15.18 24.87 13.04
C THR A 86 16.25 24.46 12.02
N GLY A 87 16.48 23.15 11.83
CA GLY A 87 17.47 22.61 10.90
C GLY A 87 18.89 22.54 11.44
N VAL A 88 19.11 22.83 12.73
CA VAL A 88 20.44 22.73 13.36
C VAL A 88 20.78 21.26 13.58
N PRO A 89 21.91 20.74 13.06
CA PRO A 89 22.25 19.34 13.24
C PRO A 89 22.45 18.97 14.71
N LEU A 90 21.84 17.87 15.16
CA LEU A 90 21.96 17.33 16.50
C LEU A 90 23.30 16.58 16.67
N PRO A 91 23.82 16.46 17.91
CA PRO A 91 25.05 15.69 18.19
C PRO A 91 24.83 14.17 18.11
N SER A 92 23.59 13.71 18.31
CA SER A 92 23.17 12.31 18.30
C SER A 92 21.83 12.18 17.58
N LYS A 93 21.52 10.98 17.10
CA LYS A 93 20.21 10.64 16.55
C LYS A 93 19.22 10.44 17.69
N GLN A 94 18.13 11.17 17.66
CA GLN A 94 17.12 11.18 18.72
C GLN A 94 15.79 10.65 18.20
N CYS A 95 14.98 10.09 19.09
CA CYS A 95 13.61 9.72 18.79
C CYS A 95 12.66 10.84 19.20
N GLN A 96 11.86 11.29 18.25
CA GLN A 96 10.83 12.30 18.46
C GLN A 96 9.45 11.69 18.23
N ALA A 97 8.52 11.95 19.14
CA ALA A 97 7.16 11.47 19.02
C ALA A 97 6.51 12.01 17.74
N CYS A 98 5.82 11.15 17.00
CA CYS A 98 5.03 11.59 15.87
C CYS A 98 3.87 12.49 16.33
N PRO A 99 3.48 13.50 15.54
CA PRO A 99 2.32 14.32 15.84
C PRO A 99 1.06 13.48 16.05
N THR A 100 0.10 14.01 16.81
CA THR A 100 -1.18 13.33 17.06
C THR A 100 -1.85 12.92 15.73
N GLY A 101 -2.23 11.65 15.64
CA GLY A 101 -2.84 11.08 14.43
C GLY A 101 -1.85 10.61 13.35
N MET A 102 -0.54 10.64 13.63
CA MET A 102 0.50 10.11 12.74
C MET A 102 1.26 8.96 13.39
N LEU A 103 1.86 8.12 12.55
CA LEU A 103 2.69 6.98 12.92
C LEU A 103 4.08 7.12 12.28
N ALA A 104 5.09 6.50 12.89
CA ALA A 104 6.41 6.39 12.27
C ALA A 104 6.31 5.51 11.01
N SER A 105 6.90 5.95 9.91
CA SER A 105 6.90 5.19 8.66
C SER A 105 7.75 3.93 8.78
N LEU A 106 7.21 2.82 8.28
CA LEU A 106 7.93 1.53 8.21
C LEU A 106 9.02 1.52 7.14
N SER A 107 8.90 2.38 6.11
CA SER A 107 9.85 2.46 4.99
C SER A 107 10.92 3.53 5.19
N ASP A 108 10.61 4.57 5.96
CA ASP A 108 11.53 5.67 6.25
C ASP A 108 11.48 6.03 7.74
N PRO A 109 12.49 5.63 8.54
CA PRO A 109 12.48 5.82 9.99
C PRO A 109 12.50 7.29 10.43
N TYR A 110 12.70 8.24 9.51
CA TYR A 110 12.73 9.65 9.82
C TYR A 110 11.42 10.40 9.53
N THR A 111 10.39 9.70 9.08
CA THR A 111 9.14 10.33 8.67
C THR A 111 7.98 9.82 9.51
N CYS A 112 7.10 10.76 9.86
CA CYS A 112 5.78 10.43 10.37
C CYS A 112 4.79 10.51 9.21
N VAL A 113 3.94 9.50 9.08
CA VAL A 113 2.93 9.38 8.03
C VAL A 113 1.54 9.28 8.65
N VAL A 114 0.54 9.71 7.90
CA VAL A 114 -0.86 9.46 8.23
C VAL A 114 -1.23 8.03 7.84
N CYS A 115 -2.36 7.54 8.36
CA CYS A 115 -2.86 6.25 7.92
C CYS A 115 -3.18 6.24 6.42
N PRO A 116 -3.02 5.08 5.73
CA PRO A 116 -3.19 5.00 4.29
C PRO A 116 -4.58 5.41 3.77
N HIS A 117 -5.61 5.25 4.62
CA HIS A 117 -6.99 5.56 4.28
C HIS A 117 -7.54 6.70 5.15
N PRO A 118 -8.30 7.66 4.61
CA PRO A 118 -8.82 8.81 5.36
C PRO A 118 -9.74 8.43 6.52
N SER A 119 -10.44 7.29 6.43
CA SER A 119 -11.29 6.77 7.52
C SER A 119 -10.54 5.89 8.52
N MET A 120 -9.22 5.81 8.44
CA MET A 120 -8.38 5.16 9.45
C MET A 120 -7.85 6.18 10.45
N THR A 121 -7.77 5.76 11.70
CA THR A 121 -7.17 6.50 12.81
C THR A 121 -6.10 5.65 13.47
N VAL A 122 -5.07 6.30 14.03
CA VAL A 122 -4.05 5.62 14.83
C VAL A 122 -4.66 5.24 16.19
N ASP A 123 -4.60 3.97 16.54
CA ASP A 123 -5.06 3.46 17.83
C ASP A 123 -4.02 3.68 18.96
N SER A 124 -4.33 3.24 20.18
CA SER A 124 -3.42 3.34 21.33
C SER A 124 -2.15 2.49 21.19
N THR A 125 -2.12 1.54 20.26
CA THR A 125 -0.95 0.68 19.99
C THR A 125 -0.05 1.23 18.88
N GLY A 126 -0.44 2.35 18.25
CA GLY A 126 0.30 2.96 17.14
C GLY A 126 0.04 2.28 15.80
N THR A 127 -1.09 1.57 15.66
CA THR A 127 -1.53 0.91 14.43
C THR A 127 -2.71 1.64 13.81
N CYS A 128 -2.82 1.59 12.48
CA CYS A 128 -3.96 2.15 11.77
C CYS A 128 -5.16 1.22 11.86
N GLN A 129 -6.27 1.73 12.38
CA GLN A 129 -7.54 1.02 12.48
C GLN A 129 -8.66 1.89 11.93
N CYS A 130 -9.74 1.27 11.46
CA CYS A 130 -10.91 2.03 11.03
C CYS A 130 -11.49 2.82 12.20
N GLY A 131 -11.79 4.10 11.94
CA GLY A 131 -12.43 4.97 12.91
C GLY A 131 -13.87 4.53 13.22
N SER A 132 -14.48 5.20 14.19
CA SER A 132 -15.87 4.91 14.58
C SER A 132 -16.83 5.03 13.38
N GLY A 133 -17.72 4.05 13.22
CA GLY A 133 -18.68 3.98 12.11
C GLY A 133 -18.12 3.37 10.81
N TYR A 134 -16.85 2.94 10.82
CA TYR A 134 -16.21 2.25 9.72
C TYR A 134 -15.71 0.87 10.15
N THR A 135 -15.68 -0.07 9.20
CA THR A 135 -15.17 -1.42 9.39
C THR A 135 -14.06 -1.71 8.37
N GLN A 136 -13.10 -2.53 8.76
CA GLN A 136 -12.01 -2.94 7.89
C GLN A 136 -12.51 -3.76 6.69
N ALA A 137 -12.04 -3.39 5.51
CA ALA A 137 -12.22 -4.11 4.25
C ALA A 137 -10.85 -4.17 3.55
N GLY A 138 -10.11 -5.25 3.79
CA GLY A 138 -8.72 -5.36 3.35
C GLY A 138 -7.82 -4.28 3.96
N GLN A 139 -7.16 -3.50 3.09
CA GLN A 139 -6.30 -2.37 3.49
C GLN A 139 -7.03 -1.02 3.55
N THR A 140 -8.36 -1.02 3.46
CA THR A 140 -9.20 0.18 3.50
C THR A 140 -10.32 0.04 4.55
N CYS A 141 -11.11 1.10 4.71
CA CYS A 141 -12.22 1.17 5.66
C CYS A 141 -13.49 1.59 4.94
N VAL A 142 -14.53 0.77 5.07
CA VAL A 142 -15.87 1.03 4.51
C VAL A 142 -16.82 1.43 5.63
N SER A 143 -17.85 2.21 5.33
CA SER A 143 -18.87 2.52 6.34
C SER A 143 -19.55 1.24 6.83
N THR A 144 -19.73 1.09 8.14
CA THR A 144 -20.43 -0.08 8.73
C THR A 144 -21.86 -0.21 8.20
N VAL A 145 -22.53 0.91 7.88
CA VAL A 145 -23.87 0.92 7.29
C VAL A 145 -23.84 0.37 5.87
N GLN A 146 -22.90 0.85 5.04
CA GLN A 146 -22.71 0.36 3.67
C GLN A 146 -22.33 -1.12 3.66
N GLN A 147 -21.41 -1.54 4.54
CA GLN A 147 -21.04 -2.94 4.73
C GLN A 147 -22.27 -3.79 5.06
N THR A 148 -23.08 -3.38 6.04
CA THR A 148 -24.27 -4.14 6.44
C THR A 148 -25.22 -4.34 5.25
N ALA A 149 -25.48 -3.29 4.47
CA ALA A 149 -26.34 -3.36 3.29
C ALA A 149 -25.76 -4.23 2.16
N ILE A 150 -24.43 -4.22 1.98
CA ILE A 150 -23.75 -5.07 1.00
C ILE A 150 -23.81 -6.52 1.45
N VAL A 151 -23.43 -6.83 2.69
CA VAL A 151 -23.34 -8.19 3.22
C VAL A 151 -24.70 -8.86 3.37
N SER A 152 -25.77 -8.09 3.62
CA SER A 152 -27.14 -8.63 3.60
C SER A 152 -27.57 -9.13 2.22
N THR A 153 -27.01 -8.55 1.16
CA THR A 153 -27.33 -8.92 -0.23
C THR A 153 -26.32 -9.94 -0.78
N TYR A 154 -25.05 -9.75 -0.42
CA TYR A 154 -23.90 -10.51 -0.90
C TYR A 154 -23.05 -10.98 0.29
N PRO A 155 -23.42 -12.10 0.95
CA PRO A 155 -22.68 -12.60 2.09
C PRO A 155 -21.21 -12.86 1.75
N LEU A 156 -20.26 -12.30 2.51
CA LEU A 156 -18.82 -12.39 2.20
C LEU A 156 -18.30 -13.84 2.12
N GLY A 157 -18.82 -14.71 2.99
CA GLY A 157 -18.47 -16.13 2.97
C GLY A 157 -18.85 -16.84 1.66
N LEU A 158 -19.86 -16.34 0.94
CA LEU A 158 -20.23 -16.86 -0.38
C LEU A 158 -19.51 -16.10 -1.49
N ALA A 159 -19.34 -14.78 -1.35
CA ALA A 159 -18.68 -13.94 -2.34
C ALA A 159 -17.24 -14.39 -2.63
N THR A 160 -16.55 -14.94 -1.63
CA THR A 160 -15.15 -15.38 -1.71
C THR A 160 -14.95 -16.75 -2.35
N ILE A 161 -16.03 -17.50 -2.59
CA ILE A 161 -15.95 -18.85 -3.14
C ILE A 161 -15.93 -18.80 -4.66
N ARG A 162 -14.88 -19.39 -5.22
CA ARG A 162 -14.67 -19.53 -6.66
C ARG A 162 -15.05 -20.89 -7.15
N GLN A 163 -15.85 -20.91 -8.21
CA GLN A 163 -16.24 -22.14 -8.88
C GLN A 163 -15.53 -22.23 -10.21
N PHE A 164 -14.70 -23.25 -10.35
CA PHE A 164 -14.11 -23.62 -11.64
C PHE A 164 -14.95 -24.77 -12.19
N ARG A 165 -15.67 -24.48 -13.27
CA ARG A 165 -16.39 -25.48 -14.05
C ARG A 165 -15.45 -26.04 -15.10
N ASP A 166 -15.74 -27.25 -15.57
CA ASP A 166 -15.06 -27.85 -16.71
C ASP A 166 -13.54 -28.03 -16.56
N VAL A 167 -13.08 -28.27 -15.33
CA VAL A 167 -11.65 -28.51 -15.06
C VAL A 167 -11.31 -29.94 -15.47
N SER A 168 -10.43 -30.11 -16.46
CA SER A 168 -9.87 -31.42 -16.81
C SER A 168 -8.50 -31.61 -16.13
N PRO A 169 -8.20 -32.80 -15.56
CA PRO A 169 -6.90 -33.07 -14.94
C PRO A 169 -5.72 -33.05 -15.93
N TYR A 170 -5.97 -33.19 -17.25
CA TYR A 170 -4.99 -33.07 -18.33
C TYR A 170 -5.69 -32.97 -19.69
N ASP A 171 -4.96 -32.57 -20.74
CA ASP A 171 -5.51 -32.44 -22.10
C ASP A 171 -6.17 -33.74 -22.58
N GLY A 172 -7.47 -33.67 -22.86
CA GLY A 172 -8.28 -34.80 -23.35
C GLY A 172 -8.88 -35.70 -22.27
N ALA A 173 -8.68 -35.41 -20.97
CA ALA A 173 -9.38 -36.14 -19.91
C ALA A 173 -10.85 -35.69 -19.77
N PRO A 174 -11.73 -36.54 -19.21
CA PRO A 174 -13.09 -36.15 -18.87
C PRO A 174 -13.10 -34.91 -17.97
N VAL A 175 -14.03 -34.00 -18.24
CA VAL A 175 -14.33 -32.88 -17.37
C VAL A 175 -14.60 -33.39 -15.94
N SER A 176 -13.82 -32.88 -14.98
CA SER A 176 -14.04 -33.13 -13.56
C SER A 176 -15.23 -32.33 -13.02
N SER A 177 -15.76 -32.75 -11.88
CA SER A 177 -16.75 -32.00 -11.10
C SER A 177 -16.27 -30.59 -10.77
N THR A 178 -17.22 -29.66 -10.58
CA THR A 178 -16.95 -28.28 -10.16
C THR A 178 -16.01 -28.21 -8.96
N ILE A 179 -14.89 -27.51 -9.13
CA ILE A 179 -13.93 -27.27 -8.04
C ILE A 179 -14.29 -25.95 -7.36
N ARG A 180 -14.37 -25.97 -6.02
CA ARG A 180 -14.62 -24.79 -5.20
C ARG A 180 -13.36 -24.39 -4.44
N GLN A 181 -12.93 -23.14 -4.58
CA GLN A 181 -11.74 -22.61 -3.90
C GLN A 181 -12.04 -21.27 -3.24
N LEU A 182 -11.42 -21.00 -2.10
CA LEU A 182 -11.48 -19.67 -1.48
C LEU A 182 -10.48 -18.75 -2.18
N SER A 183 -10.92 -17.56 -2.57
CA SER A 183 -10.05 -16.54 -3.15
C SER A 183 -9.69 -15.49 -2.11
N ALA A 184 -8.42 -15.47 -1.71
CA ALA A 184 -7.88 -14.42 -0.84
C ALA A 184 -8.00 -13.03 -1.49
N VAL A 185 -7.83 -12.95 -2.82
CA VAL A 185 -7.95 -11.71 -3.58
C VAL A 185 -9.37 -11.14 -3.47
N ILE A 186 -10.40 -11.97 -3.64
CA ILE A 186 -11.78 -11.49 -3.52
C ILE A 186 -12.13 -11.19 -2.06
N ASN A 187 -11.61 -11.98 -1.12
CA ASN A 187 -11.81 -11.71 0.30
C ASN A 187 -11.27 -10.34 0.69
N ASP A 188 -10.12 -9.96 0.15
CA ASP A 188 -9.50 -8.66 0.42
C ASP A 188 -10.19 -7.53 -0.34
N LEU A 189 -10.60 -7.77 -1.60
CA LEU A 189 -11.01 -6.69 -2.49
C LEU A 189 -12.52 -6.45 -2.61
N PHE A 190 -13.35 -7.48 -2.44
CA PHE A 190 -14.77 -7.41 -2.81
C PHE A 190 -15.54 -6.35 -2.06
N LEU A 191 -15.42 -6.32 -0.73
CA LEU A 191 -16.23 -5.46 0.10
C LEU A 191 -15.98 -3.96 -0.20
N TRP A 192 -14.72 -3.56 -0.30
CA TRP A 192 -14.39 -2.16 -0.61
C TRP A 192 -14.70 -1.80 -2.05
N ALA A 193 -14.43 -2.71 -3.00
CA ALA A 193 -14.72 -2.45 -4.40
C ALA A 193 -16.22 -2.21 -4.64
N VAL A 194 -17.09 -2.99 -3.99
CA VAL A 194 -18.55 -2.76 -4.06
C VAL A 194 -18.96 -1.48 -3.36
N ALA A 195 -18.45 -1.22 -2.15
CA ALA A 195 -18.83 -0.04 -1.37
C ALA A 195 -18.46 1.25 -2.11
N ASP A 196 -17.21 1.39 -2.50
CA ASP A 196 -16.70 2.64 -3.08
C ASP A 196 -17.21 2.82 -4.52
N CYS A 197 -17.40 1.73 -5.27
CA CYS A 197 -18.02 1.82 -6.59
C CYS A 197 -19.48 2.30 -6.49
N LYS A 198 -20.25 1.73 -5.56
CA LYS A 198 -21.69 2.01 -5.44
C LYS A 198 -21.98 3.37 -4.80
N TYR A 199 -21.27 3.71 -3.73
CA TYR A 199 -21.62 4.86 -2.88
C TYR A 199 -20.75 6.08 -3.14
N GLU A 200 -19.49 5.89 -3.53
CA GLU A 200 -18.54 6.99 -3.77
C GLU A 200 -18.35 7.27 -5.27
N ASN A 201 -18.90 6.42 -6.14
CA ASN A 201 -18.70 6.49 -7.59
C ASN A 201 -17.20 6.50 -7.97
N ASP A 202 -16.37 5.76 -7.22
CA ASP A 202 -14.93 5.68 -7.46
C ASP A 202 -14.64 4.71 -8.62
N GLY A 203 -14.10 5.25 -9.71
CA GLY A 203 -13.81 4.47 -10.91
C GLY A 203 -12.77 3.35 -10.71
N ARG A 204 -11.84 3.50 -9.75
CA ARG A 204 -10.85 2.44 -9.43
C ARG A 204 -11.52 1.30 -8.70
N ALA A 205 -12.44 1.59 -7.78
CA ALA A 205 -13.26 0.59 -7.12
C ALA A 205 -14.17 -0.16 -8.11
N CYS A 206 -14.79 0.57 -9.05
CA CYS A 206 -15.60 -0.05 -10.09
C CYS A 206 -14.78 -0.94 -11.03
N GLN A 207 -13.56 -0.50 -11.41
CA GLN A 207 -12.63 -1.32 -12.18
C GLN A 207 -12.18 -2.56 -11.38
N ALA A 208 -11.90 -2.42 -10.09
CA ALA A 208 -11.57 -3.55 -9.23
C ALA A 208 -12.74 -4.55 -9.20
N LEU A 209 -13.97 -4.09 -9.00
CA LEU A 209 -15.16 -4.93 -9.00
C LEU A 209 -15.37 -5.66 -10.34
N LEU A 210 -15.20 -4.97 -11.47
CA LEU A 210 -15.20 -5.60 -12.79
C LEU A 210 -14.12 -6.68 -12.89
N ASN A 211 -12.89 -6.38 -12.49
CA ASN A 211 -11.80 -7.37 -12.51
C ASN A 211 -12.14 -8.59 -11.64
N LEU A 212 -12.83 -8.43 -10.51
CA LEU A 212 -13.29 -9.57 -9.71
C LEU A 212 -14.36 -10.40 -10.46
N CYS A 213 -15.28 -9.75 -11.17
CA CYS A 213 -16.24 -10.45 -12.03
C CYS A 213 -15.56 -11.18 -13.21
N VAL A 214 -14.51 -10.59 -13.80
CA VAL A 214 -13.67 -11.23 -14.82
C VAL A 214 -13.03 -12.49 -14.27
N LEU A 215 -12.48 -12.42 -13.04
CA LEU A 215 -11.94 -13.60 -12.41
C LEU A 215 -13.02 -14.68 -12.35
N ASP A 216 -14.27 -14.33 -12.03
CA ASP A 216 -15.46 -15.20 -12.00
C ASP A 216 -15.99 -15.59 -13.39
N GLN A 217 -15.21 -15.36 -14.44
CA GLN A 217 -15.56 -15.66 -15.83
C GLN A 217 -16.92 -15.08 -16.23
N TYR A 218 -17.29 -13.94 -15.65
CA TYR A 218 -18.57 -13.29 -15.86
C TYR A 218 -19.80 -14.14 -15.47
N ASP A 219 -19.67 -15.14 -14.57
CA ASP A 219 -20.81 -15.91 -14.09
C ASP A 219 -21.76 -14.99 -13.28
N PRO A 220 -22.99 -14.72 -13.77
CA PRO A 220 -23.91 -13.78 -13.14
C PRO A 220 -24.44 -14.26 -11.79
N SER A 221 -24.25 -15.52 -11.44
CA SER A 221 -24.62 -16.07 -10.12
C SER A 221 -23.61 -15.74 -9.03
N THR A 222 -22.44 -15.21 -9.39
CA THR A 222 -21.38 -14.87 -8.45
C THR A 222 -21.58 -13.46 -7.87
N ALA A 223 -21.19 -13.26 -6.62
CA ALA A 223 -21.42 -11.99 -5.94
C ALA A 223 -20.74 -10.78 -6.63
N PRO A 224 -19.49 -10.86 -7.14
CA PRO A 224 -18.87 -9.76 -7.88
C PRO A 224 -19.66 -9.34 -9.11
N CYS A 225 -20.09 -10.30 -9.94
CA CYS A 225 -20.83 -10.01 -11.15
C CYS A 225 -22.25 -9.51 -10.87
N ALA A 226 -22.95 -10.11 -9.91
CA ALA A 226 -24.29 -9.69 -9.51
C ALA A 226 -24.28 -8.27 -8.91
N ALA A 227 -23.26 -7.93 -8.11
CA ALA A 227 -23.10 -6.59 -7.55
C ALA A 227 -22.81 -5.56 -8.65
N LEU A 228 -21.91 -5.87 -9.59
CA LEU A 228 -21.60 -4.98 -10.71
C LEU A 228 -22.82 -4.71 -11.57
N ALA A 229 -23.59 -5.75 -11.94
CA ALA A 229 -24.80 -5.61 -12.72
C ALA A 229 -25.87 -4.76 -12.00
N ALA A 230 -26.02 -4.94 -10.68
CA ALA A 230 -26.94 -4.13 -9.89
C ALA A 230 -26.52 -2.64 -9.85
N ILE A 231 -25.22 -2.36 -9.73
CA ILE A 231 -24.69 -0.98 -9.78
C ILE A 231 -24.93 -0.38 -11.18
N GLN A 232 -24.62 -1.11 -12.24
CA GLN A 232 -24.87 -0.69 -13.61
C GLN A 232 -26.34 -0.34 -13.87
N ALA A 233 -27.26 -1.19 -13.42
CA ALA A 233 -28.69 -0.96 -13.56
C ALA A 233 -29.18 0.27 -12.79
N SER A 234 -28.47 0.70 -11.74
CA SER A 234 -28.81 1.90 -10.99
C SER A 234 -28.37 3.21 -11.66
N ILE A 235 -27.45 3.14 -12.64
CA ILE A 235 -26.94 4.32 -13.35
C ILE A 235 -27.75 4.55 -14.62
N THR A 236 -28.51 5.64 -14.65
CA THR A 236 -29.33 5.99 -15.83
C THR A 236 -28.56 6.76 -16.89
N LEU A 237 -27.50 7.46 -16.51
CA LEU A 237 -26.70 8.29 -17.42
C LEU A 237 -25.81 7.41 -18.30
N THR A 238 -25.98 7.54 -19.61
CA THR A 238 -25.13 6.93 -20.63
C THR A 238 -24.13 7.96 -21.16
N VAL A 239 -22.95 7.50 -21.57
CA VAL A 239 -21.89 8.32 -22.17
C VAL A 239 -21.47 7.75 -23.52
N HIS A 240 -20.89 8.58 -24.38
CA HIS A 240 -20.37 8.17 -25.69
C HIS A 240 -21.38 7.53 -26.65
N ASP A 241 -22.67 7.85 -26.50
CA ASP A 241 -23.77 7.35 -27.34
C ASP A 241 -23.96 5.82 -27.34
N PHE A 242 -23.40 5.12 -26.36
CA PHE A 242 -23.61 3.69 -26.14
C PHE A 242 -24.57 3.47 -24.96
N GLY A 243 -25.70 2.80 -25.20
CA GLY A 243 -26.73 2.54 -24.19
C GLY A 243 -26.22 1.76 -22.97
N ASP A 244 -25.17 0.95 -23.16
CA ASP A 244 -24.54 0.14 -22.13
C ASP A 244 -23.35 0.83 -21.45
N TRP A 245 -22.89 1.96 -21.99
CA TRP A 245 -21.78 2.70 -21.41
C TRP A 245 -22.29 3.66 -20.35
N ARG A 246 -22.40 3.15 -19.12
CA ARG A 246 -22.83 3.92 -17.95
C ARG A 246 -21.74 4.88 -17.48
N ALA A 247 -22.12 6.12 -17.16
CA ALA A 247 -21.18 7.12 -16.65
C ALA A 247 -20.51 6.63 -15.35
N GLY A 248 -19.19 6.81 -15.25
CA GLY A 248 -18.42 6.43 -14.05
C GLY A 248 -18.05 4.95 -13.95
N LEU A 249 -18.55 4.09 -14.85
CA LEU A 249 -18.23 2.66 -14.86
C LEU A 249 -17.27 2.29 -16.00
N PRO A 250 -16.42 1.27 -15.77
CA PRO A 250 -15.69 0.64 -16.86
C PRO A 250 -16.65 -0.09 -17.81
N LEU A 251 -16.28 -0.15 -19.09
CA LEU A 251 -17.07 -0.83 -20.11
C LEU A 251 -17.05 -2.35 -19.87
N THR A 252 -18.21 -2.96 -19.67
CA THR A 252 -18.32 -4.41 -19.37
C THR A 252 -18.76 -5.25 -20.57
N ALA A 253 -19.48 -4.65 -21.52
CA ALA A 253 -19.93 -5.28 -22.76
C ALA A 253 -20.25 -4.20 -23.80
N PHE A 254 -20.16 -4.56 -25.07
CA PHE A 254 -20.63 -3.76 -26.20
C PHE A 254 -21.80 -4.49 -26.84
N SER A 255 -23.01 -3.93 -26.78
CA SER A 255 -24.06 -4.33 -27.72
C SER A 255 -23.88 -3.51 -29.00
N ASP A 256 -23.32 -4.12 -30.04
CA ASP A 256 -23.37 -3.52 -31.38
C ASP A 256 -24.79 -3.75 -31.92
N THR A 257 -25.66 -2.78 -31.68
CA THR A 257 -26.95 -2.72 -32.37
C THR A 257 -26.83 -1.69 -33.49
N ARG A 258 -26.04 -2.03 -34.51
CA ARG A 258 -26.16 -1.44 -35.84
C ARG A 258 -27.01 -2.29 -36.75
#